data_AF-A0A2X3EUL7-F1
#
_entry.id   AF-A0A2X3EUL7-F1
#
_cell.length_a   1.000
_cell.length_b   1.000
_cell.length_c   1.000
_cell.angle_alpha   90.00
_cell.angle_beta   90.00
_cell.angle_gamma   90.00
#
_symmetry.space_group_name_H-M   'P 1'
#
loop_
_entity.id
_entity.type
_entity.pdbx_description
1 polymer ?
#
loop_
_entity_poly.entity_id
_entity_poly.type
_entity_poly.pdbx_seq_one_letter_code
_entity_poly.pdbx_strand_id
1 'polypeptide(L)'
;MYYVAMSMKEAHFANPKVREAVRYLIDYQGINKALMPGYGVLHQRPNQSGNAVHATRSRLQAGRGAAKKLLAEAGYPNGFDTTLRVLSDQPFLTSLSPCSRR
;
A
#
# COMPACT_ATOMS: atom_id res chain seq x y z
N MET A 1 -1.99 -8.58 8.44
CA MET A 1 -1.00 -8.06 7.47
C MET A 1 -1.78 -7.51 6.28
N TYR A 2 -1.76 -6.20 6.06
CA TYR A 2 -2.46 -5.56 4.93
C TYR A 2 -1.46 -5.25 3.82
N TYR A 3 -1.77 -5.64 2.59
CA TYR A 3 -0.93 -5.39 1.42
C TYR A 3 -1.78 -5.11 0.18
N VAL A 4 -1.21 -4.36 -0.76
CA VAL A 4 -1.78 -4.17 -2.10
C VAL A 4 -1.05 -5.12 -3.03
N ALA A 5 -1.80 -6.04 -3.63
CA ALA A 5 -1.28 -6.93 -4.66
C ALA A 5 -1.43 -6.27 -6.04
N MET A 6 -0.40 -6.38 -6.87
CA MET A 6 -0.42 -5.95 -8.27
C MET A 6 -0.32 -7.17 -9.17
N SER A 7 -1.25 -7.31 -10.12
CA SER A 7 -1.26 -8.43 -11.07
C SER A 7 -0.22 -8.20 -12.17
N MET A 8 0.74 -9.13 -12.32
CA MET A 8 1.74 -9.06 -13.40
C MET A 8 1.20 -9.42 -14.78
N LYS A 9 -0.04 -9.92 -14.87
CA LYS A 9 -0.72 -10.17 -16.16
C LYS A 9 -1.16 -8.88 -16.85
N GLU A 10 -1.27 -7.80 -16.10
CA GLU A 10 -1.60 -6.47 -16.62
C GLU A 10 -0.34 -5.83 -17.22
N ALA A 11 -0.41 -5.34 -18.46
CA ALA A 11 0.75 -4.78 -19.16
C ALA A 11 1.41 -3.61 -18.40
N HIS A 12 0.60 -2.77 -17.75
CA HIS A 12 1.04 -1.64 -16.93
C HIS A 12 1.94 -2.08 -15.76
N PHE A 13 1.53 -3.14 -15.04
CA PHE A 13 2.24 -3.62 -13.86
C PHE A 13 3.33 -4.63 -14.17
N ALA A 14 3.46 -5.09 -15.42
CA ALA A 14 4.59 -5.93 -15.85
C ALA A 14 5.93 -5.18 -15.68
N ASN A 15 5.93 -3.86 -15.90
CA ASN A 15 7.12 -3.04 -15.74
C ASN A 15 7.45 -2.85 -14.23
N PRO A 16 8.66 -3.25 -13.78
CA PRO A 16 9.07 -3.07 -12.37
C PRO A 16 9.09 -1.61 -11.93
N LYS A 17 9.39 -0.67 -12.82
CA LYS A 17 9.42 0.77 -12.51
C LYS A 17 8.03 1.30 -12.13
N VAL A 18 6.98 0.79 -12.77
CA VAL A 18 5.59 1.15 -12.44
C VAL A 18 5.24 0.65 -11.05
N ARG A 19 5.61 -0.59 -10.71
CA ARG A 19 5.37 -1.15 -9.36
C ARG A 19 6.13 -0.38 -8.28
N GLU A 20 7.35 0.05 -8.57
CA GLU A 20 8.14 0.88 -7.68
C GLU A 20 7.53 2.28 -7.51
N ALA A 21 7.08 2.92 -8.60
CA ALA A 21 6.40 4.20 -8.56
C ALA A 21 5.12 4.16 -7.71
N VAL A 22 4.30 3.11 -7.86
CA VAL A 22 3.10 2.90 -7.02
C VAL A 22 3.47 2.83 -5.55
N ARG A 23 4.57 2.14 -5.19
CA ARG A 23 5.05 2.06 -3.81
C ARG A 23 5.44 3.43 -3.24
N TYR A 24 5.99 4.32 -4.07
CA TYR A 24 6.33 5.70 -3.68
C TYR A 24 5.11 6.62 -3.57
N LEU A 25 3.99 6.31 -4.25
CA LEU A 25 2.76 7.11 -4.21
C LEU A 25 1.88 6.85 -2.98
N ILE A 26 2.01 5.68 -2.36
CA ILE A 26 1.19 5.32 -1.20
C ILE A 26 1.63 6.10 0.05
N ASP A 27 0.73 6.92 0.60
CA ASP A 27 0.94 7.60 1.89
C ASP A 27 0.65 6.66 3.05
N TYR A 28 1.68 5.94 3.48
CA TYR A 28 1.59 5.03 4.60
C TYR A 28 1.31 5.71 5.95
N GLN A 29 1.71 6.97 6.15
CA GLN A 29 1.50 7.68 7.41
C GLN A 29 0.04 8.13 7.53
N GLY A 30 -0.51 8.70 6.44
CA GLY A 30 -1.92 9.07 6.36
C GLY A 30 -2.84 7.86 6.56
N ILE A 31 -2.53 6.74 5.93
CA ILE A 31 -3.27 5.47 6.11
C ILE A 31 -3.26 5.04 7.59
N ASN A 32 -2.09 5.03 8.23
CA ASN A 32 -2.00 4.59 9.63
C ASN A 32 -2.77 5.51 10.58
N LYS A 33 -2.73 6.83 10.34
CA LYS A 33 -3.42 7.82 11.16
C LYS A 33 -4.95 7.77 10.99
N ALA A 34 -5.43 7.60 9.76
CA ALA A 34 -6.86 7.68 9.44
C ALA A 34 -7.61 6.35 9.62
N LEU A 35 -6.98 5.22 9.27
CA LEU A 35 -7.64 3.91 9.23
C LEU A 35 -7.29 3.01 10.41
N MET A 36 -6.12 3.22 11.05
CA MET A 36 -5.60 2.30 12.07
C MET A 36 -5.06 3.00 13.33
N PRO A 37 -5.74 4.00 13.92
CA PRO A 37 -5.28 4.57 15.18
C PRO A 37 -5.24 3.48 16.26
N GLY A 38 -4.03 3.11 16.71
CA GLY A 38 -3.80 2.10 17.76
C GLY A 38 -3.72 0.64 17.32
N TYR A 39 -3.95 0.31 16.03
CA TYR A 39 -4.06 -1.08 15.56
C TYR A 39 -2.83 -1.62 14.81
N GLY A 40 -1.81 -0.80 14.53
CA GLY A 40 -0.69 -1.25 13.71
C GLY A 40 0.59 -0.44 13.87
N VAL A 41 1.70 -1.15 13.68
CA VAL A 41 3.03 -0.57 13.45
C VAL A 41 3.27 -0.52 11.94
N LEU A 42 3.80 0.59 11.43
CA LEU A 42 4.10 0.76 10.01
C LEU A 42 4.99 -0.39 9.49
N HIS A 43 4.41 -1.23 8.63
CA HIS A 43 5.07 -2.40 8.06
C HIS A 43 5.27 -2.25 6.54
N GLN A 44 6.49 -1.90 6.11
CA GLN A 44 6.79 -1.66 4.68
C GLN A 44 7.32 -2.89 3.92
N ARG A 45 7.39 -4.04 4.61
CA ARG A 45 7.88 -5.30 4.07
C ARG A 45 6.84 -6.40 4.19
N PRO A 46 6.90 -7.42 3.32
CA PRO A 46 6.01 -8.57 3.39
C PRO A 46 6.37 -9.55 4.52
N ASN A 47 7.58 -9.48 5.09
CA ASN A 47 7.95 -10.30 6.25
C ASN A 47 7.31 -9.75 7.52
N GLN A 48 7.11 -10.57 8.56
CA GLN A 48 6.68 -10.06 9.86
C GLN A 48 7.85 -9.44 10.63
N SER A 49 7.59 -8.35 11.35
CA SER A 49 8.51 -7.71 12.28
C SER A 49 8.91 -8.70 13.37
N GLY A 50 10.23 -8.92 13.56
CA GLY A 50 10.78 -9.89 14.52
C GLY A 50 11.52 -11.08 13.90
N ASN A 51 11.46 -11.27 12.57
CA ASN A 51 12.28 -12.27 11.90
C ASN A 51 13.74 -11.82 11.78
N ALA A 52 14.70 -12.71 12.04
CA ALA A 52 16.14 -12.44 11.95
C ALA A 52 16.60 -11.94 10.56
N VAL A 53 15.84 -12.27 9.51
CA VAL A 53 16.08 -11.81 8.11
C VAL A 53 15.50 -10.40 7.85
N HIS A 54 14.96 -9.72 8.87
CA HIS A 54 14.49 -8.35 8.76
C HIS A 54 15.68 -7.37 8.72
N ALA A 55 16.48 -7.42 7.65
CA ALA A 55 17.60 -6.51 7.43
C ALA A 55 17.12 -5.05 7.49
N THR A 56 17.79 -4.14 8.19
CA THR A 56 17.36 -2.74 8.32
C THR A 56 17.61 -1.97 7.02
N ARG A 57 16.77 -2.11 5.99
CA ARG A 57 16.87 -1.31 4.75
C ARG A 57 15.99 -0.07 4.90
N SER A 58 16.51 1.07 4.45
CA SER A 58 15.89 2.40 4.55
C SER A 58 14.38 2.38 4.28
N ARG A 59 13.63 3.04 5.17
CA ARG A 59 12.19 3.23 5.08
C ARG A 59 11.91 3.95 3.75
N LEU A 60 11.09 3.37 2.88
CA LEU A 60 10.70 4.03 1.64
C LEU A 60 9.97 5.32 2.03
N GLN A 61 10.56 6.47 1.71
CA GLN A 61 9.87 7.76 1.86
C GLN A 61 8.88 7.90 0.70
N ALA A 62 7.61 8.09 1.03
CA ALA A 62 6.60 8.42 0.03
C ALA A 62 7.02 9.72 -0.69
N GLY A 63 7.00 9.71 -2.01
CA GLY A 63 7.60 10.78 -2.81
C GLY A 63 6.94 10.89 -4.18
N ARG A 64 6.03 11.86 -4.33
CA ARG A 64 5.31 12.11 -5.60
C ARG A 64 6.27 12.46 -6.74
N GLY A 65 7.36 13.17 -6.45
CA GLY A 65 8.36 13.55 -7.46
C GLY A 65 9.11 12.35 -8.05
N ALA A 66 9.63 11.47 -7.18
CA ALA A 66 10.33 10.26 -7.61
C ALA A 66 9.39 9.31 -8.38
N ALA A 67 8.16 9.15 -7.91
CA ALA A 67 7.15 8.33 -8.60
C ALA A 67 6.85 8.85 -10.01
N LYS A 68 6.65 10.16 -10.18
CA LYS A 68 6.39 10.76 -11.51
C LYS A 68 7.56 10.53 -12.47
N LYS A 69 8.80 10.63 -11.99
CA LYS A 69 10.00 10.34 -12.79
C LYS A 69 10.02 8.88 -13.25
N LEU A 70 9.75 7.94 -12.33
CA LEU A 70 9.70 6.50 -12.65
C LEU A 70 8.56 6.15 -13.62
N LEU A 71 7.41 6.80 -13.51
CA LEU A 71 6.29 6.62 -14.45
C LEU A 71 6.62 7.18 -15.84
N ALA A 72 7.25 8.35 -15.93
CA ALA A 72 7.71 8.92 -17.20
C ALA A 72 8.74 8.01 -17.89
N GLU A 73 9.71 7.47 -17.13
CA GLU A 73 10.68 6.49 -17.64
C GLU A 73 10.03 5.16 -18.06
N ALA A 74 8.86 4.83 -17.51
CA ALA A 74 8.10 3.64 -17.88
C ALA A 74 7.18 3.86 -19.10
N GLY A 75 7.14 5.07 -19.67
CA GLY A 75 6.29 5.43 -20.81
C GLY A 75 4.90 5.97 -20.44
N TYR A 76 4.65 6.27 -19.16
CA TYR A 76 3.37 6.77 -18.65
C TYR A 76 3.50 8.19 -18.04
N PRO A 77 3.85 9.22 -18.82
CA PRO A 77 4.04 10.58 -18.30
C PRO A 77 2.75 11.17 -17.70
N ASN A 78 1.60 10.78 -18.23
CA ASN A 78 0.28 11.24 -17.78
C ASN A 78 -0.44 10.24 -16.85
N GLY A 79 0.24 9.15 -16.46
CA GLY A 79 -0.39 8.05 -15.72
C GLY A 79 -1.24 7.13 -16.59
N PHE A 80 -2.06 6.32 -15.93
CA PHE A 80 -3.01 5.38 -16.54
C PHE A 80 -4.14 5.09 -15.54
N ASP A 81 -5.29 4.67 -16.07
CA ASP A 81 -6.41 4.23 -15.25
C ASP A 81 -6.27 2.75 -14.88
N THR A 82 -6.62 2.41 -13.64
CA THR A 82 -6.59 1.02 -13.16
C THR A 82 -7.70 0.76 -12.16
N THR A 83 -8.12 -0.49 -12.05
CA THR A 83 -9.13 -0.91 -11.08
C THR A 83 -8.45 -1.47 -9.83
N LEU A 84 -8.71 -0.86 -8.67
CA LEU A 84 -8.32 -1.43 -7.38
C LEU A 84 -9.49 -2.26 -6.82
N ARG A 85 -9.27 -3.56 -6.67
CA ARG A 85 -10.24 -4.44 -5.99
C ARG A 85 -10.00 -4.34 -4.49
N VAL A 86 -11.03 -3.93 -3.77
CA VAL A 86 -11.03 -3.83 -2.30
C VAL A 86 -11.99 -4.86 -1.73
N LEU A 87 -11.70 -5.33 -0.52
CA LEU A 87 -12.69 -6.04 0.27
C LEU A 87 -13.78 -5.03 0.62
N SER A 88 -15.01 -5.28 0.16
CA SER A 88 -16.16 -4.39 0.39
C SER A 88 -16.67 -4.44 1.82
N ASP A 89 -16.31 -5.49 2.55
CA ASP A 89 -16.75 -5.70 3.92
C ASP A 89 -15.83 -4.96 4.89
N GLN A 90 -16.39 -4.32 5.92
CA GLN A 90 -15.60 -3.68 6.96
C GLN A 90 -15.13 -4.75 7.95
N PRO A 91 -13.84 -5.12 7.98
CA PRO A 91 -13.41 -6.22 8.83
C PRO A 91 -13.44 -5.90 10.33
N PHE A 92 -13.79 -4.67 10.73
CA PHE A 92 -13.65 -4.18 12.11
C PHE A 92 -14.84 -3.42 12.71
N LEU A 93 -15.82 -2.98 11.90
CA LEU A 93 -16.98 -2.24 12.45
C LEU A 93 -18.05 -3.18 13.02
N THR A 94 -18.20 -4.38 12.46
CA THR A 94 -19.16 -5.38 12.95
C THR A 94 -18.81 -5.88 14.35
N SER A 95 -17.52 -5.99 14.71
CA SER A 95 -17.08 -6.40 16.05
C SER A 95 -17.16 -5.28 17.10
N LEU A 96 -17.33 -4.03 16.67
CA LEU A 96 -17.43 -2.85 17.54
C LEU A 96 -18.86 -2.31 17.65
N SER A 97 -19.86 -3.02 17.11
CA SER A 97 -21.24 -2.74 17.46
C SER A 97 -21.36 -2.91 18.98
N PRO A 98 -21.52 -1.83 19.77
CA PRO A 98 -21.95 -2.01 21.14
C PRO A 98 -23.25 -2.77 21.03
N CYS A 99 -23.42 -3.81 21.82
CA CYS A 99 -24.69 -4.53 21.96
C CYS A 99 -25.79 -3.49 22.19
N SER A 100 -26.46 -3.04 21.12
CA SER A 100 -27.51 -2.03 21.22
C SER A 100 -28.77 -2.82 21.54
N ARG A 101 -29.01 -2.94 22.84
CA ARG A 101 -30.28 -3.24 23.52
C ARG A 101 -31.18 -4.30 22.86
N ARG A 102 -31.39 -5.38 23.60
CA ARG A 102 -32.72 -5.65 24.15
C ARG A 102 -32.60 -5.80 25.65
#